data_AF-W2SLY4-F1
#
_entry.id   AF-W2SLY4-F1
#
_cell.length_a   1.000
_cell.length_b   1.000
_cell.length_c   1.000
_cell.angle_alpha   90.00
_cell.angle_beta   90.00
_cell.angle_gamma   90.00
#
_symmetry.space_group_name_H-M   'P 1'
#
loop_
_entity.id
_entity.type
_entity.pdbx_description
1 polymer ?
#
loop_
_entity_poly.entity_id
_entity_poly.type
_entity_poly.pdbx_seq_one_letter_code
_entity_poly.pdbx_strand_id
1 'polypeptide(L)'
;MDSFSTERPKEYKTGKVTVSLLEYDQRFEKKFPSEYIPYDYRHPHAVPEETKGAFDVIIADPPFLADECLVKTAQTVRLLAKPNAKVILCTGTIMAKMADRLLGLHRLKFEPQHANNLSNEFSCFANYETKYL
;
A
#
# COMPACT_ATOMS: atom_id res chain seq x y z
N MET A 1 -8.53 21.36 11.43
CA MET A 1 -7.86 21.19 10.12
C MET A 1 -6.38 21.29 10.40
N ASP A 2 -5.78 20.17 10.79
CA ASP A 2 -4.36 20.16 11.11
C ASP A 2 -3.59 20.34 9.81
N SER A 3 -2.79 21.41 9.76
CA SER A 3 -1.85 21.66 8.69
C SER A 3 -0.83 20.53 8.69
N PHE A 4 -1.00 19.54 7.81
CA PHE A 4 0.05 18.57 7.54
C PHE A 4 1.29 19.35 7.11
N SER A 5 2.35 19.27 7.92
CA SER A 5 3.65 19.83 7.59
C SER A 5 4.07 19.28 6.23
N THR A 6 4.39 20.17 5.30
CA THR A 6 4.93 19.82 3.98
C THR A 6 6.39 19.36 4.06
N GLU A 7 7.00 19.42 5.24
CA GLU A 7 8.37 18.97 5.44
C GLU A 7 8.45 17.45 5.55
N ARG A 8 9.31 16.85 4.72
CA ARG A 8 9.61 15.42 4.79
C ARG A 8 10.18 15.04 6.17
N PRO A 9 9.81 13.87 6.73
CA PRO A 9 10.33 13.40 8.01
C PRO A 9 11.87 13.39 8.06
N LYS A 10 12.44 13.62 9.24
CA LYS A 10 13.90 13.70 9.42
C LYS A 10 14.59 12.38 9.02
N GLU A 11 13.97 11.26 9.34
CA GLU A 11 14.45 9.90 9.04
C GLU A 11 14.64 9.69 7.54
N TYR A 12 13.67 10.16 6.74
CA TYR A 12 13.74 10.18 5.29
C TYR A 12 14.92 11.03 4.79
N LYS A 13 15.09 12.24 5.35
CA LYS A 13 16.21 13.15 5.00
C LYS A 13 17.58 12.54 5.33
N THR A 14 17.67 11.71 6.36
CA THR A 14 18.92 11.02 6.75
C THR A 14 19.19 9.72 6.00
N GLY A 15 18.31 9.29 5.09
CA GLY A 15 18.45 8.03 4.35
C GLY A 15 18.24 6.77 5.19
N LYS A 16 17.75 6.91 6.43
CA LYS A 16 17.40 5.76 7.29
C LYS A 16 16.15 5.02 6.83
N VAL A 17 15.30 5.71 6.06
CA VAL A 17 14.10 5.17 5.43
C VAL A 17 14.14 5.55 3.97
N THR A 18 13.96 4.57 3.10
CA THR A 18 13.72 4.74 1.67
C THR A 18 12.24 4.56 1.39
N VAL A 19 11.74 5.28 0.38
CA VAL A 19 10.33 5.21 -0.03
C VAL A 19 10.28 5.07 -1.54
N SER A 20 9.44 4.15 -2.01
CA SER A 20 9.08 4.02 -3.42
C SER A 20 7.58 4.15 -3.56
N LEU A 21 7.14 4.85 -4.61
CA LEU A 21 5.75 5.08 -4.95
C LEU A 21 5.44 4.39 -6.27
N LEU A 22 4.79 3.22 -6.18
CA LEU A 22 4.29 2.51 -7.34
C LEU A 22 2.91 3.08 -7.70
N GLU A 23 2.81 3.82 -8.80
CA GLU A 23 1.56 4.42 -9.26
C GLU A 23 1.41 4.41 -10.80
N TYR A 24 0.16 4.37 -11.25
CA TYR A 24 -0.25 4.51 -12.64
C TYR A 24 -0.30 5.98 -13.07
N ASP A 25 -0.69 6.88 -12.15
CA ASP A 25 -0.84 8.30 -12.45
C ASP A 25 0.51 9.02 -12.58
N GLN A 26 0.91 9.28 -13.82
CA GLN A 26 2.15 9.97 -14.19
C GLN A 26 2.27 11.39 -13.64
N ARG A 27 1.21 11.99 -13.07
CA ARG A 27 1.34 13.26 -12.34
C ARG A 27 2.28 13.13 -11.14
N PHE A 28 2.39 11.94 -10.56
CA PHE A 28 3.31 11.69 -9.45
C PHE A 28 4.78 11.64 -9.88
N GLU A 29 5.09 11.26 -11.11
CA GLU A 29 6.46 11.28 -11.65
C GLU A 29 7.08 12.68 -11.53
N LYS A 30 6.31 13.71 -11.89
CA LYS A 30 6.75 15.10 -11.80
C LYS A 30 6.90 15.59 -10.35
N LYS A 31 6.09 15.05 -9.43
CA LYS A 31 6.03 15.48 -8.03
C LYS A 31 7.08 14.78 -7.16
N PHE A 32 7.36 13.51 -7.46
CA PHE A 32 8.23 12.61 -6.70
C PHE A 32 9.16 11.82 -7.64
N PRO A 33 10.03 12.51 -8.41
CA PRO A 33 10.80 11.88 -9.48
C PRO A 33 11.82 10.84 -8.98
N SER A 34 12.19 10.87 -7.71
CA SER A 34 13.14 9.91 -7.13
C SER A 34 12.46 8.68 -6.55
N GLU A 35 11.21 8.81 -6.13
CA GLU A 35 10.46 7.77 -5.46
C GLU A 35 9.49 7.05 -6.43
N TYR A 36 9.03 7.74 -7.47
CA TYR A 36 8.03 7.24 -8.40
C TYR A 36 8.53 6.07 -9.26
N ILE A 37 7.71 5.03 -9.34
CA ILE A 37 7.88 3.87 -10.21
C ILE A 37 6.57 3.70 -10.97
N PRO A 38 6.57 3.77 -12.32
CA PRO A 38 5.36 3.55 -13.10
C PRO A 38 4.86 2.13 -12.88
N TYR A 39 3.61 2.01 -12.45
CA TYR A 39 3.01 0.74 -12.07
C TYR A 39 1.56 0.66 -12.53
N ASP A 40 1.20 -0.47 -13.14
CA ASP A 40 -0.17 -0.78 -13.51
C ASP A 40 -0.56 -2.10 -12.85
N TYR A 41 -1.52 -2.06 -11.92
CA TYR A 41 -1.98 -3.26 -11.21
C TYR A 41 -2.49 -4.34 -12.16
N ARG A 42 -2.90 -4.01 -13.39
CA ARG A 42 -3.32 -4.98 -14.40
C ARG A 42 -2.18 -5.89 -14.84
N HIS A 43 -0.94 -5.45 -14.66
CA HIS A 43 0.31 -6.14 -15.00
C HIS A 43 1.17 -6.36 -13.73
N PRO A 44 0.72 -7.19 -12.77
CA PRO A 44 1.32 -7.27 -11.43
C PRO A 44 2.77 -7.77 -11.39
N HIS A 45 3.24 -8.40 -12.47
CA HIS A 45 4.63 -8.85 -12.61
C HIS A 45 5.54 -7.84 -13.32
N ALA A 46 4.98 -6.77 -13.89
CA ALA A 46 5.72 -5.71 -14.59
C ALA A 46 6.30 -4.68 -13.60
N VAL A 47 6.96 -5.19 -12.56
CA VAL A 47 7.73 -4.38 -11.61
C VAL A 47 9.23 -4.50 -11.92
N PRO A 48 10.04 -3.45 -11.70
CA PRO A 48 11.48 -3.52 -11.93
C PRO A 48 12.15 -4.62 -11.10
N GLU A 49 13.18 -5.27 -11.63
CA GLU A 49 13.82 -6.42 -10.97
C GLU A 49 14.41 -6.06 -9.61
N GLU A 50 14.98 -4.86 -9.49
CA GLU A 50 15.57 -4.31 -8.27
C GLU A 50 14.56 -4.09 -7.14
N THR A 51 13.27 -4.06 -7.46
CA THR A 51 12.19 -3.89 -6.48
C THR A 51 11.76 -5.22 -5.86
N LYS A 52 12.12 -6.35 -6.47
CA LYS A 52 11.70 -7.66 -6.00
C LYS A 52 12.43 -8.03 -4.71
N GLY A 53 11.67 -8.39 -3.68
CA GLY A 53 12.22 -8.72 -2.36
C GLY A 53 12.95 -7.56 -1.68
N ALA A 54 12.66 -6.31 -2.05
CA ALA A 54 13.39 -5.14 -1.57
C ALA A 54 12.75 -4.49 -0.34
N PHE A 55 11.45 -4.70 -0.09
CA PHE A 55 10.68 -3.90 0.86
C PHE A 55 10.47 -4.60 2.20
N ASP A 56 10.81 -3.91 3.28
CA ASP A 56 10.54 -4.33 4.67
C ASP A 56 9.10 -4.01 5.10
N VAL A 57 8.49 -2.99 4.48
CA VAL A 57 7.11 -2.56 4.72
C VAL A 57 6.46 -2.22 3.39
N ILE A 58 5.23 -2.70 3.17
CA ILE A 58 4.41 -2.41 2.00
C ILE A 58 3.06 -1.87 2.48
N ILE A 59 2.63 -0.75 1.90
CA ILE A 59 1.31 -0.17 2.11
C ILE A 59 0.60 -0.17 0.76
N ALA A 60 -0.58 -0.78 0.69
CA ALA A 60 -1.36 -0.89 -0.54
C ALA A 60 -2.78 -0.37 -0.34
N ASP A 61 -3.28 0.37 -1.34
CA ASP A 61 -4.66 0.86 -1.43
C ASP A 61 -5.17 0.62 -2.85
N PRO A 62 -5.63 -0.61 -3.17
CA PRO A 62 -6.04 -0.97 -4.53
C PRO A 62 -7.27 -0.18 -4.99
N PRO A 63 -7.34 0.19 -6.29
CA PRO A 63 -8.34 1.13 -6.79
C PRO A 63 -9.79 0.58 -6.81
N PHE A 64 -9.99 -0.74 -6.71
CA PHE A 64 -11.30 -1.37 -6.90
C PHE A 64 -11.61 -2.42 -5.83
N LEU A 65 -12.88 -2.46 -5.40
CA LEU A 65 -13.42 -3.51 -4.53
C LEU A 65 -13.83 -4.74 -5.35
N ALA A 66 -12.87 -5.35 -6.02
CA ALA A 66 -13.07 -6.52 -6.88
C ALA A 66 -12.01 -7.59 -6.64
N ASP A 67 -12.42 -8.85 -6.73
CA ASP A 67 -11.56 -10.01 -6.49
C ASP A 67 -10.30 -10.00 -7.35
N GLU A 68 -10.45 -9.75 -8.65
CA GLU A 68 -9.35 -9.68 -9.59
C GLU A 68 -8.35 -8.56 -9.24
N CYS A 69 -8.85 -7.40 -8.77
CA CYS A 69 -8.00 -6.29 -8.35
C CYS A 69 -7.15 -6.65 -7.12
N LEU A 70 -7.76 -7.28 -6.11
CA LEU A 70 -7.01 -7.68 -4.91
C LEU A 70 -6.05 -8.84 -5.18
N VAL A 71 -6.43 -9.80 -6.03
CA VAL A 71 -5.54 -10.90 -6.45
C VAL A 71 -4.29 -10.35 -7.12
N LYS A 72 -4.44 -9.43 -8.08
CA LYS A 72 -3.29 -8.83 -8.77
C LYS A 72 -2.44 -7.98 -7.84
N THR A 73 -3.07 -7.18 -6.99
CA THR A 73 -2.37 -6.42 -5.94
C THR A 73 -1.55 -7.35 -5.04
N ALA A 74 -2.12 -8.47 -4.60
CA ALA A 74 -1.42 -9.46 -3.78
C ALA A 74 -0.24 -10.13 -4.50
N GLN A 75 -0.34 -10.37 -5.81
CA GLN A 75 0.79 -10.85 -6.61
C GLN A 75 1.95 -9.85 -6.61
N THR A 76 1.67 -8.56 -6.84
CA THR A 76 2.67 -7.49 -6.74
C THR A 76 3.29 -7.44 -5.34
N VAL A 77 2.47 -7.40 -4.29
CA VAL A 77 2.94 -7.34 -2.89
C VAL A 77 3.92 -8.49 -2.59
N ARG A 78 3.61 -9.71 -3.01
CA ARG A 78 4.48 -10.88 -2.81
C ARG A 78 5.81 -10.77 -3.56
N LEU A 79 5.82 -10.16 -4.75
CA LEU A 79 7.07 -9.92 -5.48
C LEU A 79 7.94 -8.88 -4.78
N LEU A 80 7.35 -7.82 -4.24
CA LEU A 80 8.06 -6.72 -3.59
C LEU A 80 8.56 -7.07 -2.18
N ALA A 81 7.83 -7.94 -1.47
CA ALA A 81 8.06 -8.24 -0.06
C ALA A 81 9.35 -9.03 0.19
N LYS A 82 10.14 -8.58 1.17
CA LYS A 82 11.12 -9.44 1.87
C LYS A 82 10.41 -10.58 2.62
N PRO A 83 11.11 -11.68 2.99
CA PRO A 83 10.51 -12.83 3.69
C PRO A 83 9.74 -12.54 4.99
N ASN A 84 9.94 -11.39 5.62
CA ASN A 84 9.22 -10.96 6.84
C ASN A 84 8.64 -9.54 6.68
N ALA A 85 8.30 -9.14 5.46
CA ALA A 85 7.78 -7.80 5.21
C ALA A 85 6.44 -7.59 5.94
N LYS A 86 6.30 -6.40 6.51
CA LYS A 86 5.04 -5.94 7.08
C LYS A 86 4.15 -5.41 5.97
N VAL A 87 2.91 -5.87 5.92
CA VAL A 87 1.94 -5.43 4.91
C VAL A 87 0.81 -4.70 5.62
N ILE A 88 0.46 -3.52 5.12
CA ILE A 88 -0.78 -2.82 5.43
C ILE A 88 -1.59 -2.72 4.15
N LEU A 89 -2.86 -3.12 4.21
CA LEU A 89 -3.81 -2.99 3.11
C LEU A 89 -4.98 -2.12 3.56
N CYS A 90 -5.24 -1.04 2.84
CA CYS A 90 -6.46 -0.27 2.96
C CYS A 90 -7.43 -0.74 1.87
N THR A 91 -8.62 -1.22 2.24
CA THR A 91 -9.63 -1.65 1.25
C THR A 91 -11.01 -1.73 1.91
N GLY A 92 -12.04 -2.09 1.13
CA GLY A 92 -13.40 -2.27 1.64
C GLY A 92 -13.50 -3.45 2.60
N THR A 93 -14.34 -3.34 3.64
CA THR A 93 -14.54 -4.40 4.65
C THR A 93 -14.98 -5.73 4.04
N ILE A 94 -15.72 -5.68 2.93
CA ILE A 94 -16.14 -6.85 2.16
C ILE A 94 -14.96 -7.71 1.65
N MET A 95 -13.77 -7.12 1.48
CA MET A 95 -12.57 -7.80 0.99
C MET A 95 -11.82 -8.57 2.11
N ALA A 96 -12.25 -8.49 3.37
CA ALA A 96 -11.55 -9.04 4.53
C ALA A 96 -11.15 -10.52 4.38
N LYS A 97 -12.09 -11.39 3.97
CA LYS A 97 -11.83 -12.83 3.81
C LYS A 97 -10.78 -13.11 2.73
N MET A 98 -10.73 -12.29 1.69
CA MET A 98 -9.79 -12.45 0.60
C MET A 98 -8.42 -11.88 0.97
N ALA A 99 -8.37 -10.75 1.69
CA ALA A 99 -7.15 -10.19 2.25
C ALA A 99 -6.45 -11.19 3.19
N ASP A 100 -7.20 -11.86 4.06
CA ASP A 100 -6.72 -12.96 4.90
C ASP A 100 -6.17 -14.12 4.05
N ARG A 101 -6.97 -14.66 3.12
CA ARG A 101 -6.55 -15.79 2.28
C ARG A 101 -5.29 -15.50 1.45
N LEU A 102 -5.16 -14.29 0.89
CA LEU A 102 -4.09 -13.97 -0.05
C LEU A 102 -2.81 -13.52 0.66
N LEU A 103 -2.92 -12.81 1.77
CA LEU A 103 -1.79 -12.10 2.38
C LEU A 103 -1.68 -12.33 3.90
N GLY A 104 -2.56 -13.14 4.50
CA GLY A 104 -2.57 -13.42 5.94
C GLY A 104 -2.92 -12.18 6.77
N LEU A 105 -3.75 -11.29 6.23
CA LEU A 105 -4.08 -10.02 6.86
C LEU A 105 -5.30 -10.13 7.78
N HIS A 106 -5.21 -9.56 8.97
CA HIS A 106 -6.34 -9.37 9.88
C HIS A 106 -6.77 -7.90 9.91
N ARG A 107 -8.05 -7.65 10.19
CA ARG A 107 -8.61 -6.30 10.28
C ARG A 107 -8.06 -5.58 11.52
N LEU A 108 -7.64 -4.34 11.35
CA LEU A 108 -7.21 -3.45 12.42
C LEU A 108 -8.37 -2.63 12.98
N LYS A 109 -8.14 -1.95 14.10
CA LYS A 109 -9.16 -1.13 14.77
C LYS A 109 -9.35 0.23 14.12
N PHE A 110 -8.35 0.73 13.38
CA PHE A 110 -8.46 1.97 12.65
C PHE A 110 -9.44 1.85 11.49
N GLU A 111 -10.36 2.81 11.45
CA GLU A 111 -11.38 2.95 10.41
C GLU A 111 -11.07 4.22 9.60
N PRO A 112 -10.48 4.09 8.40
CA PRO A 112 -10.16 5.23 7.56
C PRO A 112 -11.45 5.94 7.13
N GLN A 113 -11.51 7.25 7.38
CA GLN A 113 -12.64 8.09 6.97
C GLN A 113 -12.34 8.76 5.64
N HIS A 114 -13.29 8.69 4.72
CA HIS A 114 -13.21 9.41 3.45
C HIS A 114 -13.92 10.75 3.55
N ALA A 115 -13.28 11.82 3.10
CA ALA A 115 -13.84 13.18 3.15
C ALA A 115 -15.18 13.33 2.39
N ASN A 116 -15.47 12.44 1.44
CA ASN A 116 -16.60 12.54 0.52
C ASN A 116 -17.62 11.39 0.62
N ASN A 117 -17.90 10.86 1.83
CA ASN A 117 -18.92 9.82 2.09
C ASN A 117 -19.00 8.73 1.00
N LEU A 118 -18.01 7.85 0.95
CA LEU A 118 -18.14 6.62 0.16
C LEU A 118 -19.23 5.73 0.78
N SER A 119 -20.09 5.14 -0.04
CA SER A 119 -21.14 4.22 0.43
C SER A 119 -20.59 2.90 0.99
N ASN A 120 -19.31 2.60 0.74
CA ASN A 120 -18.67 1.37 1.19
C ASN A 120 -17.88 1.63 2.47
N GLU A 121 -17.99 0.71 3.43
CA GLU A 121 -17.15 0.72 4.63
C GLU A 121 -15.73 0.29 4.26
N PHE A 122 -14.73 1.09 4.65
CA PHE A 122 -13.31 0.78 4.48
C PHE A 122 -12.66 0.45 5.82
N SER A 123 -11.62 -0.37 5.79
CA SER A 123 -10.79 -0.68 6.95
C SER A 123 -9.34 -0.91 6.54
N CYS A 124 -8.45 -0.86 7.54
CA CYS A 124 -7.07 -1.28 7.37
C CYS A 124 -6.89 -2.73 7.83
N PHE A 125 -6.04 -3.46 7.12
CA PHE A 125 -5.69 -4.83 7.40
C PHE A 125 -4.16 -4.97 7.45
N ALA A 126 -3.64 -5.83 8.32
CA ALA A 126 -2.20 -6.06 8.40
C ALA A 126 -1.82 -7.52 8.71
N ASN A 127 -0.60 -7.92 8.36
CA ASN A 127 -0.03 -9.22 8.74
C ASN A 127 0.74 -9.19 10.08
N TYR A 128 0.64 -8.09 10.83
CA TYR A 128 1.35 -7.89 12.09
C TYR A 128 0.52 -7.05 13.05
N GLU A 129 0.74 -7.26 14.35
CA GLU A 129 0.08 -6.51 15.41
C GLU A 129 0.66 -5.09 15.48
N THR A 130 -0.23 -4.10 15.57
CA THR A 130 0.13 -2.70 15.79
C THR A 130 -0.90 -2.02 16.66
N LYS A 131 -0.44 -1.08 17.49
CA LYS A 131 -1.29 -0.22 18.33
C LYS A 131 -1.51 1.17 17.73
N TYR A 132 -0.87 1.45 16.60
CA TYR A 132 -0.85 2.76 15.95
C TYR A 132 -1.91 2.89 14.84
N LEU A 133 -2.49 1.75 14.45
CA LEU A 133 -3.54 1.55 13.45
C LEU A 133 -4.52 0.52 14.03
#